data_AF-G9NSM0-F1
#
_entry.id   AF-G9NSM0-F1
#
_cell.length_a   1.000
_cell.length_b   1.000
_cell.length_c   1.000
_cell.angle_alpha   90.00
_cell.angle_beta   90.00
_cell.angle_gamma   90.00
#
_symmetry.space_group_name_H-M   'P 1'
#
loop_
_entity.id
_entity.type
_entity.pdbx_description
1 polymer ?
#
loop_
_entity_poly.entity_id
_entity_poly.type
_entity_poly.pdbx_seq_one_letter_code
_entity_poly.pdbx_strand_id
1 'polypeptide(L)'
;MPSNKNKRPAPSSAATPGASKKKKMENVQKYYAVQAGFVPGVYLTYAECQAQTAGFKGAVFKSFLSREDADAFAAGKKVAVADEPDKFYAVAVGNPTGIFTDWSEAQKATTGVKGPKYKRFSTRAEAVAYIRQFGNREAIEALGEKVEPVEKVEVEEKLFTIQKFTPILKDSEADTKPREDILDIYTDGSSLANGRKGARAGLGVYFGENDPRNLAEKLLGDKQTNQRAELMAMLRALESVPAAQTVRIYSDSQYSIKCVTEWPIGWNKKGWKTASGEDVKNHEIIRPILKKMDERTKAGGNTYFQWVKGHAANPGNIAADRLAVMGANLP
;
A
#
# COMPACT_ATOMS: atom_id res chain seq x y z
N MET A 1 72.30 -0.88 -29.51
CA MET A 1 72.74 -1.32 -28.18
C MET A 1 73.11 -0.07 -27.38
N PRO A 2 72.69 0.17 -26.13
CA PRO A 2 71.55 -0.32 -25.35
C PRO A 2 70.67 0.83 -24.76
N SER A 3 69.46 0.47 -24.34
CA SER A 3 68.82 0.77 -23.04
C SER A 3 69.19 2.04 -22.27
N ASN A 4 68.20 2.90 -21.93
CA ASN A 4 67.52 2.80 -20.62
C ASN A 4 66.26 3.67 -20.55
N LYS A 5 65.27 3.15 -19.83
CA LYS A 5 63.91 3.66 -19.62
C LYS A 5 63.89 4.57 -18.39
N ASN A 6 63.11 5.65 -18.42
CA ASN A 6 62.43 6.13 -17.22
C ASN A 6 61.08 6.77 -17.58
N LYS A 7 60.06 5.92 -17.66
CA LYS A 7 58.64 6.28 -17.70
C LYS A 7 58.14 6.44 -16.26
N ARG A 8 57.54 7.59 -15.97
CA ARG A 8 56.69 7.84 -14.79
C ARG A 8 55.57 6.79 -14.71
N PRO A 9 55.25 6.23 -13.53
CA PRO A 9 54.10 5.35 -13.39
C PRO A 9 52.80 6.18 -13.35
N ALA A 10 51.87 5.85 -14.25
CA ALA A 10 50.46 6.19 -14.12
C ALA A 10 49.78 5.11 -13.27
N PRO A 11 48.89 5.45 -12.33
CA PRO A 11 48.05 4.44 -11.67
C PRO A 11 46.95 3.98 -12.63
N SER A 12 46.93 2.68 -12.89
CA SER A 12 45.89 1.95 -13.61
C SER A 12 44.56 1.99 -12.84
N SER A 13 43.52 2.58 -13.44
CA SER A 13 42.13 2.44 -13.03
C SER A 13 41.46 1.31 -13.84
N ALA A 14 41.55 0.09 -13.33
CA ALA A 14 40.70 -1.01 -13.78
C ALA A 14 39.42 -1.03 -12.93
N ALA A 15 38.28 -0.99 -13.62
CA ALA A 15 36.94 -1.04 -13.05
C ALA A 15 36.54 -2.45 -12.59
N THR A 16 35.79 -2.54 -11.49
CA THR A 16 35.00 -3.72 -11.09
C THR A 16 33.61 -3.25 -10.61
N PRO A 17 32.51 -3.98 -10.89
CA PRO A 17 31.14 -3.49 -10.72
C PRO A 17 30.69 -3.56 -9.25
N GLY A 18 30.17 -2.45 -8.72
CA GLY A 18 29.64 -2.34 -7.37
C GLY A 18 28.29 -3.04 -7.20
N ALA A 19 28.31 -4.15 -6.47
CA ALA A 19 27.13 -4.87 -6.00
C ALA A 19 26.29 -4.06 -4.99
N SER A 20 25.00 -4.36 -4.99
CA SER A 20 23.89 -3.73 -4.26
C SER A 20 24.09 -3.60 -2.76
N LYS A 21 24.02 -2.37 -2.23
CA LYS A 21 24.05 -2.09 -0.78
C LYS A 21 22.68 -2.33 -0.13
N LYS A 22 22.48 -3.53 0.45
CA LYS A 22 21.51 -3.77 1.54
C LYS A 22 21.96 -2.98 2.77
N LYS A 23 21.11 -2.10 3.31
CA LYS A 23 21.36 -1.45 4.61
C LYS A 23 21.22 -2.47 5.75
N LYS A 24 22.31 -2.62 6.51
CA LYS A 24 22.45 -3.35 7.78
C LYS A 24 21.35 -2.96 8.76
N MET A 25 20.53 -3.93 9.18
CA MET A 25 19.93 -3.91 10.52
C MET A 25 21.02 -4.36 11.50
N GLU A 26 21.12 -3.70 12.64
CA GLU A 26 22.12 -4.03 13.65
C GLU A 26 22.03 -5.51 14.06
N ASN A 27 23.19 -6.14 14.11
CA ASN A 27 23.38 -7.57 14.27
C ASN A 27 23.17 -7.95 15.75
N VAL A 28 21.92 -8.03 16.20
CA VAL A 28 21.62 -8.60 17.52
C VAL A 28 21.88 -10.11 17.42
N GLN A 29 22.96 -10.56 18.05
CA GLN A 29 23.38 -11.96 18.09
C GLN A 29 22.26 -12.81 18.73
N LYS A 30 21.84 -13.86 18.02
CA LYS A 30 20.87 -14.85 18.54
C LYS A 30 21.59 -16.14 18.89
N TYR A 31 21.08 -16.83 19.89
CA TYR A 31 21.53 -18.15 20.31
C TYR A 31 20.42 -19.16 20.01
N TYR A 32 20.76 -20.32 19.45
CA TYR A 32 19.80 -21.33 19.04
C TYR A 32 20.05 -22.60 19.87
N ALA A 33 19.15 -22.92 20.78
CA ALA A 33 19.25 -24.08 21.66
C ALA A 33 18.48 -25.26 21.09
N VAL A 34 19.10 -26.44 21.08
CA VAL A 34 18.51 -27.73 20.74
C VAL A 34 18.44 -28.55 22.03
N GLN A 35 17.23 -28.83 22.49
CA GLN A 35 16.96 -29.70 23.64
C GLN A 35 16.82 -31.16 23.20
N ALA A 36 16.21 -31.40 22.04
CA ALA A 36 16.13 -32.73 21.42
C ALA A 36 16.51 -32.61 19.94
N GLY A 37 17.49 -33.40 19.51
CA GLY A 37 18.09 -33.38 18.18
C GLY A 37 19.23 -34.39 18.09
N PHE A 38 19.95 -34.41 16.96
CA PHE A 38 21.13 -35.25 16.79
C PHE A 38 22.22 -34.93 17.81
N VAL A 39 22.43 -33.63 18.07
CA VAL A 39 23.31 -33.14 19.13
C VAL A 39 22.56 -32.03 19.88
N PRO A 40 22.15 -32.24 21.15
CA PRO A 40 21.64 -31.18 22.00
C PRO A 40 22.73 -30.19 22.40
N GLY A 41 22.39 -28.91 22.50
CA GLY A 41 23.34 -27.84 22.82
C GLY A 41 22.91 -26.48 22.27
N VAL A 42 23.77 -25.47 22.42
CA VAL A 42 23.52 -24.11 21.94
C VAL A 42 24.45 -23.75 20.78
N TYR A 43 23.84 -23.22 19.73
CA TYR A 43 24.47 -22.85 18.47
C TYR A 43 24.37 -21.35 18.23
N LEU A 44 25.35 -20.78 17.53
CA LEU A 44 25.40 -19.33 17.26
C LEU A 44 24.64 -18.96 15.98
N THR A 45 24.43 -19.93 15.10
CA THR A 45 23.73 -19.72 13.84
C THR A 45 22.54 -20.66 13.69
N TYR A 46 21.52 -20.20 12.95
CA TYR A 46 20.38 -21.05 12.61
C TYR A 46 20.79 -22.26 11.78
N ALA A 47 21.79 -22.12 10.90
CA ALA A 47 22.26 -23.20 10.05
C ALA A 47 22.83 -24.37 10.87
N GLU A 48 23.60 -24.07 11.92
CA GLU A 48 24.13 -25.08 12.85
C GLU A 48 23.00 -25.77 13.63
N CYS A 49 22.04 -25.01 14.15
CA CYS A 49 20.87 -25.57 14.84
C CYS A 49 20.00 -26.43 13.91
N GLN A 50 19.79 -25.99 12.67
CA GLN A 50 19.04 -26.72 11.66
C GLN A 50 19.72 -28.04 11.30
N ALA A 51 21.05 -28.06 11.19
CA ALA A 51 21.80 -29.30 10.94
C ALA A 51 21.60 -30.36 12.03
N GLN A 52 21.30 -29.94 13.27
CA GLN A 52 21.07 -30.86 14.40
C GLN A 52 19.60 -31.24 14.60
N THR A 53 18.68 -30.65 13.87
CA THR A 53 17.23 -30.83 14.07
C THR A 53 16.52 -31.31 12.81
N ALA A 54 17.02 -31.00 11.62
CA ALA A 54 16.44 -31.39 10.35
C ALA A 54 16.49 -32.92 10.18
N GLY A 55 15.30 -33.55 10.15
CA GLY A 55 15.17 -35.00 10.00
C GLY A 55 15.17 -35.78 11.32
N PHE A 56 15.36 -35.13 12.48
CA PHE A 56 15.26 -35.78 13.78
C PHE A 56 13.79 -35.84 14.26
N LYS A 57 13.27 -37.06 14.47
CA LYS A 57 11.87 -37.27 14.88
C LYS A 57 11.69 -36.81 16.33
N GLY A 58 10.92 -35.73 16.53
CA GLY A 58 10.70 -35.15 17.86
C GLY A 58 11.75 -34.10 18.25
N ALA A 59 12.35 -33.42 17.27
CA ALA A 59 13.29 -32.34 17.55
C ALA A 59 12.63 -31.21 18.34
N VAL A 60 13.30 -30.74 19.39
CA VAL A 60 12.88 -29.62 20.24
C VAL A 60 14.01 -28.61 20.23
N PHE A 61 13.78 -27.44 19.62
CA PHE A 61 14.76 -26.37 19.55
C PHE A 61 14.07 -25.00 19.62
N LYS A 62 14.78 -23.99 20.11
CA LYS A 62 14.28 -22.61 20.26
C LYS A 62 15.43 -21.60 20.19
N SER A 63 15.15 -20.36 19.78
CA SER A 63 16.13 -19.28 19.80
C SER A 63 15.96 -18.38 21.03
N PHE A 64 17.06 -17.83 21.52
CA PHE A 64 17.14 -16.94 22.67
C PHE A 64 18.07 -15.75 22.36
N LEU A 65 17.86 -14.64 23.05
CA LEU A 65 18.74 -13.47 23.01
C LEU A 65 19.89 -13.59 24.03
N SER A 66 19.67 -14.30 25.14
CA SER A 66 20.70 -14.65 26.11
C SER A 66 21.26 -16.05 25.84
N ARG A 67 22.58 -16.18 25.95
CA ARG A 67 23.28 -17.47 25.89
C ARG A 67 22.89 -18.36 27.08
N GLU A 68 22.74 -17.76 28.25
CA GLU A 68 22.41 -18.46 29.49
C GLU A 68 21.01 -19.10 29.43
N ASP A 69 20.04 -18.39 28.85
CA ASP A 69 18.69 -18.91 28.63
C ASP A 69 18.69 -20.04 27.59
N ALA A 70 19.51 -19.91 26.55
CA ALA A 70 19.69 -20.96 25.56
C ALA A 70 20.29 -22.23 26.19
N ASP A 71 21.31 -22.08 27.03
CA ASP A 71 21.97 -23.21 27.70
C ASP A 71 21.00 -23.86 28.71
N ALA A 72 20.19 -23.06 29.42
CA ALA A 72 19.18 -23.57 30.34
C ALA A 72 18.04 -24.32 29.62
N PHE A 73 17.60 -23.86 28.44
CA PHE A 73 16.64 -24.58 27.60
C PHE A 73 17.22 -25.88 27.03
N ALA A 74 18.46 -25.86 26.54
CA ALA A 74 19.15 -27.07 26.06
C ALA A 74 19.31 -28.11 27.19
N ALA A 75 19.50 -27.68 28.43
CA ALA A 75 19.57 -28.52 29.63
C ALA A 75 18.19 -29.00 30.15
N GLY A 76 17.09 -28.66 29.47
CA GLY A 76 15.74 -29.08 29.85
C GLY A 76 15.13 -28.33 31.03
N LYS A 77 15.72 -27.20 31.45
CA LYS A 77 15.13 -26.32 32.46
C LYS A 77 14.06 -25.42 31.84
N LYS A 78 12.99 -25.16 32.59
CA LYS A 78 11.89 -24.28 32.17
C LYS A 78 12.32 -22.82 32.38
N VAL A 79 12.83 -22.19 31.33
CA VAL A 79 13.30 -20.79 31.38
C VAL A 79 12.11 -19.84 31.20
N ALA A 80 11.96 -18.86 32.09
CA ALA A 80 11.01 -17.77 31.91
C ALA A 80 11.49 -16.86 30.78
N VAL A 81 10.59 -16.58 29.85
CA VAL A 81 10.91 -15.88 28.59
C VAL A 81 11.26 -14.43 28.91
N ALA A 82 12.51 -14.02 28.71
CA ALA A 82 12.83 -12.60 28.56
C ALA A 82 12.19 -12.13 27.23
N ASP A 83 11.33 -11.12 27.32
CA ASP A 83 10.43 -10.59 26.28
C ASP A 83 10.97 -10.76 24.85
N GLU A 84 10.52 -11.81 24.15
CA GLU A 84 10.50 -11.75 22.69
C GLU A 84 9.53 -10.63 22.31
N PRO A 85 9.86 -9.76 21.33
CA PRO A 85 8.94 -8.71 20.91
C PRO A 85 7.64 -9.37 20.46
N ASP A 86 6.53 -8.99 21.09
CA ASP A 86 5.22 -9.59 20.87
C ASP A 86 4.91 -9.70 19.37
N LYS A 87 4.71 -10.94 18.89
CA LYS A 87 4.33 -11.21 17.51
C LYS A 87 2.81 -11.31 17.46
N PHE A 88 2.17 -10.38 16.78
CA PHE A 88 0.72 -10.37 16.58
C PHE A 88 0.39 -10.81 15.16
N TYR A 89 -0.34 -11.91 14.99
CA TYR A 89 -0.82 -12.42 13.72
C TYR A 89 -2.27 -12.01 13.54
N ALA A 90 -2.51 -11.02 12.70
CA ALA A 90 -3.84 -10.57 12.35
C ALA A 90 -4.40 -11.44 11.22
N VAL A 91 -5.56 -12.08 11.44
CA VAL A 91 -6.32 -12.82 10.43
C VAL A 91 -7.61 -12.06 10.16
N ALA A 92 -7.60 -11.30 9.07
CA ALA A 92 -8.71 -10.46 8.62
C ALA A 92 -9.74 -11.26 7.80
N VAL A 93 -9.29 -12.28 7.07
CA VAL A 93 -10.16 -13.24 6.37
C VAL A 93 -9.66 -14.64 6.70
N GLY A 94 -10.45 -15.36 7.48
CA GLY A 94 -10.13 -16.66 8.08
C GLY A 94 -11.33 -17.23 8.83
N ASN A 95 -11.18 -18.41 9.45
CA ASN A 95 -12.16 -18.99 10.35
C ASN A 95 -11.44 -19.73 11.49
N PRO A 96 -11.31 -19.13 12.70
CA PRO A 96 -11.86 -17.85 13.13
C PRO A 96 -11.00 -16.64 12.70
N THR A 97 -11.61 -15.46 12.54
CA THR A 97 -10.89 -14.19 12.35
C THR A 97 -10.47 -13.59 13.69
N GLY A 98 -9.33 -12.89 13.74
CA GLY A 98 -8.86 -12.28 14.99
C GLY A 98 -7.35 -12.02 15.02
N ILE A 99 -6.85 -11.62 16.20
CA ILE A 99 -5.42 -11.43 16.45
C ILE A 99 -4.93 -12.59 17.31
N PHE A 100 -3.97 -13.33 16.79
CA PHE A 100 -3.32 -14.44 17.47
C PHE A 100 -1.91 -14.03 17.90
N THR A 101 -1.43 -14.53 19.02
CA THR A 101 -0.03 -14.39 19.44
C THR A 101 0.81 -15.60 19.02
N ASP A 102 0.15 -16.66 18.53
CA ASP A 102 0.76 -17.88 18.05
C ASP A 102 0.45 -18.12 16.56
N TRP A 103 1.48 -18.52 15.80
CA TRP A 103 1.34 -18.78 14.37
C TRP A 103 0.55 -20.06 14.06
N SER A 104 0.63 -21.09 14.90
CA SER A 104 -0.11 -22.35 14.72
C SER A 104 -1.61 -22.10 14.75
N GLU A 105 -2.07 -21.22 15.64
CA GLU A 105 -3.47 -20.80 15.72
C GLU A 105 -3.90 -19.96 14.51
N ALA A 106 -3.09 -18.97 14.12
CA ALA A 106 -3.33 -18.17 12.92
C ALA A 106 -3.34 -19.01 11.62
N GLN A 107 -2.52 -20.07 11.58
CA GLN A 107 -2.46 -20.98 10.45
C GLN A 107 -3.70 -21.86 10.36
N LYS A 108 -4.21 -22.38 11.49
CA LYS A 108 -5.50 -23.10 11.53
C LYS A 108 -6.64 -22.21 11.03
N ALA A 109 -6.62 -20.92 11.40
CA ALA A 109 -7.61 -19.94 10.98
C ALA A 109 -7.59 -19.62 9.46
N THR A 110 -6.50 -19.92 8.76
CA THR A 110 -6.33 -19.56 7.33
C THR A 110 -6.33 -20.78 6.41
N THR A 111 -6.10 -21.97 6.96
CA THR A 111 -6.06 -23.23 6.21
C THR A 111 -7.47 -23.61 5.76
N GLY A 112 -7.66 -23.84 4.45
CA GLY A 112 -8.95 -24.23 3.87
C GLY A 112 -9.92 -23.07 3.60
N VAL A 113 -9.54 -21.83 3.90
CA VAL A 113 -10.36 -20.63 3.64
C VAL A 113 -10.10 -20.09 2.24
N LYS A 114 -11.17 -19.73 1.50
CA LYS A 114 -11.05 -19.15 0.16
C LYS A 114 -10.59 -17.70 0.22
N GLY A 115 -9.33 -17.44 -0.14
CA GLY A 115 -8.73 -16.11 -0.17
C GLY A 115 -8.39 -15.55 1.23
N PRO A 116 -7.58 -16.25 2.04
CA PRO A 116 -7.26 -15.82 3.39
C PRO A 116 -6.44 -14.53 3.36
N LYS A 117 -6.73 -13.62 4.29
CA LYS A 117 -5.98 -12.36 4.47
C LYS A 117 -5.44 -12.32 5.88
N TYR A 118 -4.13 -12.45 6.00
CA TYR A 118 -3.46 -12.40 7.29
C TYR A 118 -2.09 -11.73 7.17
N LYS A 119 -1.62 -11.15 8.28
CA LYS A 119 -0.30 -10.51 8.35
C LYS A 119 0.23 -10.48 9.79
N ARG A 120 1.54 -10.60 9.94
CA ARG A 120 2.25 -10.48 11.22
C ARG A 120 2.67 -9.04 11.49
N PHE A 121 2.52 -8.61 12.73
CA PHE A 121 2.87 -7.29 13.25
C PHE A 121 3.73 -7.41 14.51
N SER A 122 4.45 -6.34 14.81
CA SER A 122 5.22 -6.17 16.05
C SER A 122 4.40 -5.53 17.17
N THR A 123 3.23 -4.97 16.86
CA THR A 123 2.34 -4.35 17.85
C THR A 123 0.89 -4.78 17.66
N ARG A 124 0.15 -4.89 18.77
CA ARG A 124 -1.27 -5.22 18.73
C ARG A 124 -2.08 -4.15 17.98
N ALA A 125 -1.68 -2.89 18.11
CA ALA A 125 -2.34 -1.76 17.45
C ALA A 125 -2.29 -1.86 15.92
N GLU A 126 -1.14 -2.25 15.34
CA GLU A 126 -1.02 -2.47 13.91
C GLU A 126 -1.83 -3.69 13.43
N ALA A 127 -1.89 -4.74 14.24
CA ALA A 127 -2.73 -5.92 13.96
C ALA A 127 -4.23 -5.58 13.96
N VAL A 128 -4.68 -4.75 14.91
CA VAL A 128 -6.05 -4.22 14.94
C VAL A 128 -6.33 -3.37 13.70
N ALA A 129 -5.42 -2.47 13.34
CA ALA A 129 -5.58 -1.62 12.15
C ALA A 129 -5.70 -2.45 10.87
N TYR A 130 -4.95 -3.56 10.77
CA TYR A 130 -5.03 -4.47 9.63
C TYR A 130 -6.37 -5.18 9.54
N ILE A 131 -6.93 -5.67 10.66
CA ILE A 131 -8.26 -6.30 10.65
C ILE A 131 -9.34 -5.28 10.33
N ARG A 132 -9.24 -4.03 10.82
CA ARG A 132 -10.16 -2.96 10.45
C ARG A 132 -10.11 -2.61 8.95
N GLN A 133 -8.94 -2.72 8.34
CA GLN A 133 -8.74 -2.38 6.93
C GLN A 133 -9.17 -3.50 5.98
N PHE A 134 -8.98 -4.77 6.36
CA PHE A 134 -9.12 -5.91 5.46
C PHE A 134 -10.16 -6.94 5.89
N GLY A 135 -10.70 -6.83 7.11
CA GLY A 135 -11.66 -7.76 7.70
C GLY A 135 -13.10 -7.45 7.30
N ASN A 136 -13.96 -8.47 7.36
CA ASN A 136 -15.40 -8.29 7.20
C ASN A 136 -16.01 -7.71 8.49
N ARG A 137 -17.31 -7.32 8.44
CA ARG A 137 -18.01 -6.71 9.59
C ARG A 137 -17.90 -7.56 10.86
N GLU A 138 -18.02 -8.88 10.71
CA GLU A 138 -17.91 -9.87 11.79
C GLU A 138 -16.51 -9.91 12.41
N ALA A 139 -15.44 -9.83 11.62
CA ALA A 139 -14.06 -9.75 12.11
C ALA A 139 -13.76 -8.45 12.86
N ILE A 140 -14.43 -7.36 12.49
CA ILE A 140 -14.29 -6.05 13.16
C ILE A 140 -15.06 -6.05 14.49
N GLU A 141 -16.25 -6.64 14.52
CA GLU A 141 -17.08 -6.77 15.71
C GLU A 141 -16.47 -7.75 16.74
N ALA A 142 -15.82 -8.82 16.27
CA ALA A 142 -15.08 -9.78 17.10
C ALA A 142 -13.85 -9.21 17.81
N LEU A 143 -13.42 -7.97 17.51
CA LEU A 143 -12.27 -7.33 18.16
C LEU A 143 -12.55 -6.75 19.55
N GLY A 144 -13.81 -6.72 20.00
CA GLY A 144 -14.22 -6.41 21.38
C GLY A 144 -13.76 -5.04 21.89
N GLU A 145 -14.67 -4.07 21.95
CA GLU A 145 -14.42 -2.67 22.34
C GLU A 145 -13.75 -2.49 23.72
N LYS A 146 -12.71 -1.63 23.75
CA LYS A 146 -12.62 -0.36 24.51
C LYS A 146 -11.26 0.29 24.18
N VAL A 147 -11.25 1.52 23.65
CA VAL A 147 -10.02 2.33 23.54
C VAL A 147 -10.33 3.71 24.12
N GLU A 148 -9.68 4.02 25.24
CA GLU A 148 -9.70 5.33 25.88
C GLU A 148 -9.00 6.39 25.01
N PRO A 149 -9.38 7.68 25.16
CA PRO A 149 -8.87 8.74 24.30
C PRO A 149 -7.44 9.10 24.71
N VAL A 150 -6.48 8.92 23.80
CA VAL A 150 -5.10 9.38 24.00
C VAL A 150 -4.97 10.83 23.54
N GLU A 151 -4.52 11.69 24.45
CA GLU A 151 -4.23 13.11 24.25
C GLU A 151 -3.26 13.38 23.09
N LYS A 152 -3.51 14.50 22.42
CA LYS A 152 -2.75 15.00 21.28
C LYS A 152 -1.37 15.48 21.74
N VAL A 153 -0.32 14.95 21.11
CA VAL A 153 0.97 15.65 21.05
C VAL A 153 1.02 16.34 19.69
N GLU A 154 1.01 17.66 19.72
CA GLU A 154 1.15 18.52 18.54
C GLU A 154 2.60 18.48 18.04
N VAL A 155 2.77 18.07 16.79
CA VAL A 155 3.98 18.37 16.02
C VAL A 155 3.49 19.01 14.73
N GLU A 156 3.88 20.28 14.52
CA GLU A 156 3.50 21.06 13.35
C GLU A 156 4.03 20.42 12.05
N GLU A 157 3.13 19.80 11.29
CA GLU A 157 3.36 19.45 9.88
C GLU A 157 2.30 20.13 9.01
N LYS A 158 2.66 21.28 8.42
CA LYS A 158 1.95 21.85 7.27
C LYS A 158 2.23 20.97 6.05
N LEU A 159 1.36 20.02 5.71
CA LEU A 159 1.14 19.55 4.34
C LEU A 159 -0.12 18.66 4.25
N PHE A 160 -1.08 19.08 3.42
CA PHE A 160 -2.27 18.37 2.93
C PHE A 160 -3.32 17.91 3.96
N THR A 161 -4.34 18.75 4.17
CA THR A 161 -5.61 18.35 4.79
C THR A 161 -6.40 17.46 3.81
N ILE A 162 -6.17 16.16 3.85
CA ILE A 162 -7.07 15.19 3.24
C ILE A 162 -8.26 15.05 4.19
N GLN A 163 -9.39 15.67 3.85
CA GLN A 163 -10.64 15.47 4.58
C GLN A 163 -11.03 13.99 4.53
N LYS A 164 -11.32 13.44 5.71
CA LYS A 164 -11.84 12.08 5.87
C LYS A 164 -13.15 11.95 5.10
N PHE A 165 -13.25 10.88 4.31
CA PHE A 165 -14.45 10.47 3.60
C PHE A 165 -15.60 10.25 4.59
N THR A 166 -16.64 11.07 4.50
CA THR A 166 -17.94 10.79 5.10
C THR A 166 -18.84 10.26 3.99
N PRO A 167 -19.27 8.99 4.03
CA PRO A 167 -20.26 8.51 3.08
C PRO A 167 -21.56 9.26 3.34
N ILE A 168 -22.08 9.96 2.31
CA ILE A 168 -23.45 10.46 2.34
C ILE A 168 -24.35 9.24 2.19
N LEU A 169 -24.87 8.75 3.32
CA LEU A 169 -25.95 7.78 3.35
C LEU A 169 -27.23 8.43 2.80
N LYS A 170 -28.04 7.63 2.09
CA LYS A 170 -29.31 8.02 1.48
C LYS A 170 -30.22 8.78 2.44
N ASP A 171 -30.96 9.72 1.86
CA ASP A 171 -31.86 10.69 2.48
C ASP A 171 -32.58 10.18 3.74
N SER A 172 -32.19 10.73 4.90
CA SER A 172 -33.13 10.90 6.01
C SER A 172 -33.39 12.39 6.14
N GLU A 173 -34.65 12.77 6.04
CA GLU A 173 -35.12 14.14 6.21
C GLU A 173 -34.62 14.73 7.54
N ALA A 174 -34.33 16.03 7.52
CA ALA A 174 -33.78 16.87 8.61
C ALA A 174 -32.24 17.03 8.64
N ASP A 175 -31.68 17.73 7.64
CA ASP A 175 -30.46 18.52 7.85
C ASP A 175 -30.67 19.92 7.22
N THR A 176 -30.66 20.95 8.05
CA THR A 176 -30.95 22.35 7.69
C THR A 176 -29.70 23.13 7.24
N LYS A 177 -28.59 22.44 6.96
CA LYS A 177 -27.43 23.06 6.30
C LYS A 177 -27.72 23.26 4.81
N PRO A 178 -27.33 24.40 4.21
CA PRO A 178 -27.35 24.54 2.76
C PRO A 178 -26.53 23.39 2.17
N ARG A 179 -27.15 22.56 1.32
CA ARG A 179 -26.41 21.54 0.57
C ARG A 179 -25.31 22.28 -0.19
N GLU A 180 -24.05 21.91 0.04
CA GLU A 180 -22.94 22.44 -0.75
C GLU A 180 -23.30 22.27 -2.24
N ASP A 181 -23.03 23.27 -3.07
CA ASP A 181 -23.16 23.16 -4.51
C ASP A 181 -22.06 22.24 -5.04
N ILE A 182 -22.33 20.93 -5.02
CA ILE A 182 -21.39 19.90 -5.44
C ILE A 182 -21.62 19.61 -6.93
N LEU A 183 -20.63 19.91 -7.74
CA LEU A 183 -20.63 19.54 -9.16
C LEU A 183 -20.19 18.07 -9.32
N ASP A 184 -21.09 17.25 -9.85
CA ASP A 184 -20.84 15.86 -10.17
C ASP A 184 -20.12 15.74 -11.53
N ILE A 185 -19.01 15.00 -11.57
CA ILE A 185 -18.20 14.79 -12.77
C ILE A 185 -17.88 13.31 -12.89
N TYR A 186 -18.09 12.73 -14.07
CA TYR A 186 -17.76 11.34 -14.36
C TYR A 186 -16.47 11.27 -15.18
N THR A 187 -15.56 10.39 -14.80
CA THR A 187 -14.27 10.22 -15.48
C THR A 187 -14.03 8.76 -15.77
N ASP A 188 -13.46 8.47 -16.94
CA ASP A 188 -13.12 7.13 -17.37
C ASP A 188 -11.85 7.13 -18.22
N GLY A 189 -11.13 6.00 -18.22
CA GLY A 189 -9.94 5.78 -19.04
C GLY A 189 -10.04 4.49 -19.83
N SER A 190 -9.80 4.58 -21.14
CA SER A 190 -9.82 3.42 -22.03
C SER A 190 -8.46 3.17 -22.65
N SER A 191 -8.09 1.91 -22.81
CA SER A 191 -6.88 1.51 -23.54
C SER A 191 -7.13 0.32 -24.45
N LEU A 192 -7.00 0.56 -25.75
CA LEU A 192 -6.99 -0.47 -26.78
C LEU A 192 -5.65 -1.20 -26.76
N ALA A 193 -5.71 -2.53 -26.77
CA ALA A 193 -4.53 -3.41 -26.73
C ALA A 193 -3.59 -3.13 -25.54
N ASN A 194 -4.14 -2.78 -24.38
CA ASN A 194 -3.38 -2.45 -23.16
C ASN A 194 -2.28 -3.49 -22.86
N GLY A 195 -1.06 -3.00 -22.61
CA GLY A 195 0.11 -3.85 -22.34
C GLY A 195 0.76 -4.50 -23.57
N ARG A 196 0.28 -4.22 -24.79
CA ARG A 196 0.85 -4.73 -26.04
C ARG A 196 1.47 -3.62 -26.88
N LYS A 197 2.34 -3.99 -27.83
CA LYS A 197 2.89 -3.05 -28.82
C LYS A 197 1.75 -2.48 -29.66
N GLY A 198 1.74 -1.16 -29.86
CA GLY A 198 0.66 -0.46 -30.54
C GLY A 198 -0.55 -0.14 -29.66
N ALA A 199 -0.44 -0.28 -28.34
CA ALA A 199 -1.47 0.18 -27.43
C ALA A 199 -1.79 1.66 -27.65
N ARG A 200 -3.07 2.00 -27.60
CA ARG A 200 -3.59 3.37 -27.68
C ARG A 200 -4.51 3.58 -26.52
N ALA A 201 -4.44 4.73 -25.88
CA ALA A 201 -5.28 5.04 -24.74
C ALA A 201 -5.89 6.43 -24.88
N GLY A 202 -7.03 6.62 -24.22
CA GLY A 202 -7.76 7.87 -24.20
C GLY A 202 -8.56 8.01 -22.92
N LEU A 203 -8.93 9.25 -22.63
CA LEU A 203 -9.63 9.64 -21.42
C LEU A 203 -10.93 10.36 -21.76
N GLY A 204 -11.93 10.16 -20.92
CA GLY A 204 -13.23 10.79 -20.99
C GLY A 204 -13.55 11.55 -19.72
N VAL A 205 -14.08 12.77 -19.86
CA VAL A 205 -14.64 13.56 -18.75
C VAL A 205 -16.04 13.99 -19.13
N TYR A 206 -17.03 13.68 -18.30
CA TYR A 206 -18.43 13.95 -18.55
C TYR A 206 -19.07 14.73 -17.39
N PHE A 207 -19.61 15.90 -17.70
CA PHE A 207 -20.29 16.81 -16.77
C PHE A 207 -21.81 16.72 -16.85
N GLY A 208 -22.35 16.20 -17.95
CA GLY A 208 -23.77 16.17 -18.21
C GLY A 208 -24.06 16.21 -19.70
N GLU A 209 -25.32 15.97 -20.07
CA GLU A 209 -25.72 15.96 -21.47
C GLU A 209 -25.56 17.36 -22.07
N ASN A 210 -24.94 17.44 -23.25
CA ASN A 210 -24.65 18.71 -23.95
C ASN A 210 -23.79 19.73 -23.17
N ASP A 211 -23.14 19.33 -22.09
CA ASP A 211 -22.21 20.22 -21.40
C ASP A 211 -20.96 20.47 -22.28
N PRO A 212 -20.61 21.73 -22.58
CA PRO A 212 -19.48 22.06 -23.46
C PRO A 212 -18.12 21.68 -22.86
N ARG A 213 -18.05 21.35 -21.57
CA ARG A 213 -16.83 20.89 -20.90
C ARG A 213 -16.60 19.38 -21.06
N ASN A 214 -17.56 18.64 -21.61
CA ASN A 214 -17.37 17.23 -21.92
C ASN A 214 -16.14 17.05 -22.83
N LEU A 215 -15.28 16.10 -22.46
CA LEU A 215 -13.96 15.96 -23.03
C LEU A 215 -13.69 14.53 -23.46
N ALA A 216 -13.18 14.36 -24.67
CA ALA A 216 -12.59 13.13 -25.17
C ALA A 216 -11.18 13.45 -25.68
N GLU A 217 -10.14 12.89 -25.05
CA GLU A 217 -8.75 13.15 -25.42
C GLU A 217 -7.94 11.86 -25.57
N LYS A 218 -6.97 11.89 -26.47
CA LYS A 218 -5.92 10.86 -26.55
C LYS A 218 -4.96 11.02 -25.38
N LEU A 219 -4.58 9.91 -24.75
CA LEU A 219 -3.53 9.92 -23.76
C LEU A 219 -2.19 10.23 -24.46
N LEU A 220 -1.52 11.31 -24.03
CA LEU A 220 -0.23 11.71 -24.58
C LEU A 220 0.94 10.91 -23.98
N GLY A 221 2.03 10.83 -24.74
CA GLY A 221 3.29 10.17 -24.38
C GLY A 221 3.34 8.69 -24.75
N ASP A 222 4.50 8.06 -24.54
CA ASP A 222 4.75 6.70 -25.05
C ASP A 222 4.03 5.61 -24.25
N LYS A 223 3.75 5.87 -22.97
CA LYS A 223 3.12 4.91 -22.07
C LYS A 223 1.60 4.95 -22.22
N GLN A 224 1.08 4.10 -23.09
CA GLN A 224 -0.34 3.94 -23.39
C GLN A 224 -0.94 2.83 -22.52
N THR A 225 -1.45 3.17 -21.33
CA THR A 225 -2.05 2.20 -20.41
C THR A 225 -3.37 2.69 -19.82
N ASN A 226 -4.25 1.76 -19.45
CA ASN A 226 -5.54 2.09 -18.84
C ASN A 226 -5.37 2.96 -17.58
N GLN A 227 -4.52 2.52 -16.65
CA GLN A 227 -4.30 3.21 -15.38
C GLN A 227 -3.86 4.67 -15.54
N ARG A 228 -3.10 4.98 -16.61
CA ARG A 228 -2.67 6.35 -16.90
C ARG A 228 -3.80 7.19 -17.47
N ALA A 229 -4.60 6.61 -18.36
CA ALA A 229 -5.78 7.27 -18.91
C ALA A 229 -6.77 7.63 -17.80
N GLU A 230 -7.05 6.69 -16.90
CA GLU A 230 -7.92 6.91 -15.73
C GLU A 230 -7.45 8.07 -14.85
N LEU A 231 -6.15 8.10 -14.50
CA LEU A 231 -5.58 9.18 -13.70
C LEU A 231 -5.59 10.51 -14.45
N MET A 232 -5.30 10.50 -15.75
CA MET A 232 -5.32 11.70 -16.57
C MET A 232 -6.75 12.27 -16.70
N ALA A 233 -7.77 11.42 -16.79
CA ALA A 233 -9.17 11.83 -16.80
C ALA A 233 -9.52 12.61 -15.52
N MET A 234 -9.11 12.11 -14.34
CA MET A 234 -9.28 12.82 -13.07
C MET A 234 -8.55 14.16 -13.05
N LEU A 235 -7.32 14.21 -13.59
CA LEU A 235 -6.57 15.46 -13.67
C LEU A 235 -7.30 16.49 -14.54
N ARG A 236 -7.77 16.09 -15.73
CA ARG A 236 -8.50 16.98 -16.63
C ARG A 236 -9.80 17.47 -16.02
N ALA A 237 -10.56 16.60 -15.34
CA ALA A 237 -11.75 17.02 -14.60
C ALA A 237 -11.47 18.14 -13.60
N LEU A 238 -10.37 18.04 -12.85
CA LEU A 238 -9.98 19.07 -11.87
C LEU A 238 -9.46 20.35 -12.51
N GLU A 239 -8.85 20.28 -13.69
CA GLU A 239 -8.36 21.43 -14.45
C GLU A 239 -9.49 22.19 -15.16
N SER A 240 -10.56 21.50 -15.55
CA SER A 240 -11.72 22.05 -16.27
C SER A 240 -12.69 22.86 -15.42
N VAL A 241 -12.50 22.91 -14.10
CA VAL A 241 -13.44 23.56 -13.17
C VAL A 241 -12.74 24.54 -12.22
N PRO A 242 -13.33 25.71 -11.92
CA PRO A 242 -12.73 26.71 -11.04
C PRO A 242 -12.33 26.11 -9.69
N ALA A 243 -11.17 26.51 -9.14
CA ALA A 243 -10.64 25.92 -7.91
C ALA A 243 -11.60 26.04 -6.71
N ALA A 244 -12.43 27.08 -6.62
CA ALA A 244 -13.37 27.24 -5.50
C ALA A 244 -14.62 26.33 -5.59
N GLN A 245 -14.92 25.73 -6.75
CA GLN A 245 -16.07 24.84 -6.91
C GLN A 245 -15.86 23.55 -6.12
N THR A 246 -16.82 23.14 -5.31
CA THR A 246 -16.80 21.78 -4.74
C THR A 246 -17.21 20.76 -5.81
N VAL A 247 -16.45 19.68 -5.94
CA VAL A 247 -16.67 18.65 -6.97
C VAL A 247 -16.73 17.25 -6.37
N ARG A 248 -17.48 16.36 -7.02
CA ARG A 248 -17.47 14.92 -6.76
C ARG A 248 -17.17 14.17 -8.05
N ILE A 249 -16.03 13.49 -8.06
CA ILE A 249 -15.56 12.70 -9.20
C ILE A 249 -16.02 11.25 -9.04
N TYR A 250 -16.77 10.77 -10.02
CA TYR A 250 -17.15 9.37 -10.16
C TYR A 250 -16.18 8.67 -11.11
N SER A 251 -15.67 7.52 -10.70
CA SER A 251 -14.80 6.67 -11.52
C SER A 251 -14.98 5.21 -11.11
N ASP A 252 -14.83 4.29 -12.07
CA ASP A 252 -14.81 2.86 -11.79
C ASP A 252 -13.42 2.31 -11.41
N SER A 253 -12.38 3.12 -11.56
CA SER A 253 -11.00 2.78 -11.21
C SER A 253 -10.73 2.98 -9.73
N GLN A 254 -10.92 1.90 -8.94
CA GLN A 254 -10.48 1.87 -7.54
C GLN A 254 -8.98 2.18 -7.38
N TYR A 255 -8.17 1.78 -8.37
CA TYR A 255 -6.74 2.11 -8.37
C TYR A 255 -6.52 3.62 -8.37
N SER A 256 -7.17 4.34 -9.30
CA SER A 256 -6.99 5.78 -9.46
C SER A 256 -7.49 6.53 -8.24
N ILE A 257 -8.66 6.14 -7.70
CA ILE A 257 -9.20 6.72 -6.47
C ILE A 257 -8.19 6.55 -5.32
N LYS A 258 -7.70 5.32 -5.08
CA LYS A 258 -6.75 5.06 -3.99
C LYS A 258 -5.41 5.76 -4.16
N CYS A 259 -4.96 5.92 -5.41
CA CYS A 259 -3.76 6.70 -5.75
C CYS A 259 -3.85 8.16 -5.30
N VAL A 260 -5.04 8.73 -5.12
CA VAL A 260 -5.23 10.14 -4.80
C VAL A 260 -5.89 10.37 -3.43
N THR A 261 -6.46 9.34 -2.80
CA THR A 261 -7.11 9.45 -1.48
C THR A 261 -6.40 8.72 -0.34
N GLU A 262 -5.90 7.49 -0.58
CA GLU A 262 -5.42 6.61 0.49
C GLU A 262 -3.89 6.52 0.53
N TRP A 263 -3.28 6.21 -0.61
CA TRP A 263 -1.87 5.87 -0.69
C TRP A 263 -0.89 7.04 -0.61
N PRO A 264 -1.20 8.27 -1.05
CA PRO A 264 -0.29 9.41 -0.98
C PRO A 264 0.30 9.67 0.40
N ILE A 265 -0.47 9.48 1.47
CA ILE A 265 -0.01 9.69 2.85
C ILE A 265 1.18 8.78 3.16
N GLY A 266 1.08 7.50 2.80
CA GLY A 266 2.15 6.53 3.01
C GLY A 266 3.32 6.75 2.07
N TRP A 267 3.06 7.11 0.81
CA TRP A 267 4.11 7.37 -0.17
C TRP A 267 4.93 8.61 0.17
N ASN A 268 4.28 9.69 0.62
CA ASN A 268 4.98 10.93 0.98
C ASN A 268 6.00 10.68 2.10
N LYS A 269 5.60 9.94 3.14
CA LYS A 269 6.49 9.53 4.25
C LYS A 269 7.66 8.65 3.80
N LYS A 270 7.54 7.96 2.67
CA LYS A 270 8.56 7.07 2.11
C LYS A 270 9.33 7.68 0.94
N GLY A 271 9.24 9.00 0.72
CA GLY A 271 9.90 9.66 -0.39
C GLY A 271 9.37 9.20 -1.76
N TRP A 272 8.05 8.98 -1.86
CA TRP A 272 7.35 8.50 -3.06
C TRP A 272 7.77 7.11 -3.53
N LYS A 273 7.94 6.21 -2.55
CA LYS A 273 8.23 4.79 -2.76
C LYS A 273 7.10 3.90 -2.28
N THR A 274 6.91 2.79 -2.98
CA THR A 274 5.98 1.72 -2.66
C THR A 274 6.46 0.91 -1.45
N ALA A 275 5.65 -0.05 -0.97
CA ALA A 275 6.03 -0.92 0.13
C ALA A 275 7.23 -1.83 -0.19
N SER A 276 7.46 -2.15 -1.47
CA SER A 276 8.63 -2.90 -1.95
C SER A 276 9.89 -2.02 -2.08
N GLY A 277 9.80 -0.70 -1.88
CA GLY A 277 10.91 0.23 -2.04
C GLY A 277 11.10 0.75 -3.48
N GLU A 278 10.28 0.29 -4.42
CA GLU A 278 10.27 0.78 -5.80
C GLU A 278 9.57 2.13 -5.90
N ASP A 279 9.89 2.91 -6.93
CA ASP A 279 9.24 4.19 -7.17
C ASP A 279 7.75 4.00 -7.50
N VAL A 280 6.92 4.90 -6.98
CA VAL A 280 5.48 4.85 -7.23
C VAL A 280 5.20 5.07 -8.72
N LYS A 281 4.57 4.10 -9.37
CA LYS A 281 4.17 4.25 -10.77
C LYS A 281 3.17 5.39 -10.95
N ASN A 282 3.27 6.10 -12.07
CA ASN A 282 2.39 7.21 -12.44
C ASN A 282 2.46 8.41 -11.48
N HIS A 283 3.48 8.51 -10.64
CA HIS A 283 3.64 9.62 -9.68
C HIS A 283 3.65 10.99 -10.38
N GLU A 284 4.06 11.04 -11.65
CA GLU A 284 4.07 12.24 -12.49
C GLU A 284 2.67 12.74 -12.86
N ILE A 285 1.63 11.91 -12.78
CA ILE A 285 0.22 12.30 -12.95
C ILE A 285 -0.46 12.48 -11.58
N ILE A 286 -0.15 11.58 -10.64
CA ILE A 286 -0.75 11.59 -9.29
C ILE A 286 -0.40 12.89 -8.55
N ARG A 287 0.86 13.35 -8.61
CA ARG A 287 1.28 14.59 -7.93
C ARG A 287 0.52 15.83 -8.43
N PRO A 288 0.36 16.07 -9.75
CA PRO A 288 -0.54 17.11 -10.26
C PRO A 288 -1.97 17.02 -9.74
N ILE A 289 -2.56 15.82 -9.66
CA ILE A 289 -3.93 15.66 -9.12
C ILE A 289 -3.98 16.12 -7.66
N LEU A 290 -3.05 15.66 -6.82
CA LEU A 290 -2.99 16.08 -5.42
C LEU A 290 -2.79 17.59 -5.28
N LYS A 291 -1.94 18.19 -6.13
CA LYS A 291 -1.75 19.63 -6.16
C LYS A 291 -3.06 20.36 -6.48
N LYS A 292 -3.82 19.90 -7.47
CA LYS A 292 -5.12 20.47 -7.83
C LYS A 292 -6.16 20.33 -6.72
N MET A 293 -6.16 19.21 -6.00
CA MET A 293 -7.02 19.02 -4.83
C MET A 293 -6.69 20.00 -3.70
N ASP A 294 -5.40 20.25 -3.43
CA ASP A 294 -4.95 21.21 -2.42
C ASP A 294 -5.22 22.66 -2.83
N GLU A 295 -4.99 23.02 -4.10
CA GLU A 295 -5.39 24.32 -4.66
C GLU A 295 -6.89 24.56 -4.47
N ARG A 296 -7.73 23.54 -4.68
CA ARG A 296 -9.18 23.60 -4.49
C ARG A 296 -9.56 23.81 -3.02
N THR A 297 -8.99 23.03 -2.11
CA THR A 297 -9.19 23.20 -0.66
C THR A 297 -8.80 24.61 -0.19
N LYS A 298 -7.67 25.14 -0.67
CA LYS A 298 -7.21 26.50 -0.34
C LYS A 298 -8.12 27.59 -0.89
N ALA A 299 -8.80 27.32 -2.00
CA ALA A 299 -9.78 28.23 -2.60
C ALA A 299 -11.18 28.11 -1.98
N GLY A 300 -11.37 27.24 -0.97
CA GLY A 300 -12.64 27.04 -0.27
C GLY A 300 -13.56 25.97 -0.86
N GLY A 301 -13.14 25.27 -1.93
CA GLY A 301 -13.88 24.14 -2.48
C GLY A 301 -13.36 22.80 -1.97
N ASN A 302 -14.15 21.72 -2.11
CA ASN A 302 -13.74 20.37 -1.75
C ASN A 302 -13.64 19.44 -2.97
N THR A 303 -12.82 18.38 -2.90
CA THR A 303 -12.78 17.29 -3.90
C THR A 303 -13.24 15.99 -3.25
N TYR A 304 -14.35 15.43 -3.72
CA TYR A 304 -14.84 14.12 -3.32
C TYR A 304 -14.63 13.08 -4.42
N PHE A 305 -14.49 11.82 -4.03
CA PHE A 305 -14.41 10.69 -4.96
C PHE A 305 -15.48 9.66 -4.62
N GLN A 306 -16.18 9.17 -5.64
CA GLN A 306 -17.17 8.11 -5.51
C GLN A 306 -16.84 6.98 -6.48
N TRP A 307 -16.58 5.79 -5.94
CA TRP A 307 -16.43 4.63 -6.80
C TRP A 307 -17.79 4.20 -7.36
N VAL A 308 -17.83 3.91 -8.65
CA VAL A 308 -18.97 3.29 -9.31
C VAL A 308 -18.55 1.96 -9.92
N LYS A 309 -19.50 1.04 -10.08
CA LYS A 309 -19.19 -0.23 -10.71
C LYS A 309 -19.01 -0.02 -12.21
N GLY A 310 -17.86 -0.44 -12.75
CA GLY A 310 -17.60 -0.39 -14.19
C GLY A 310 -18.59 -1.24 -14.98
N HIS A 311 -18.87 -0.82 -16.22
CA HIS A 311 -19.86 -1.44 -17.11
C HIS A 311 -21.28 -1.59 -16.51
N ALA A 312 -21.61 -0.82 -15.47
CA ALA A 312 -22.94 -0.80 -14.87
C ALA A 312 -23.86 0.22 -15.57
N ALA A 313 -25.16 0.14 -15.28
CA ALA A 313 -26.20 1.01 -15.82
C ALA A 313 -26.14 2.50 -15.36
N ASN A 314 -25.01 2.99 -14.85
CA ASN A 314 -24.87 4.42 -14.52
C ASN A 314 -24.67 5.23 -15.81
N PRO A 315 -25.63 6.08 -16.21
CA PRO A 315 -25.54 6.79 -17.49
C PRO A 315 -24.33 7.71 -17.61
N GLY A 316 -23.90 8.34 -16.50
CA GLY A 316 -22.73 9.21 -16.49
C GLY A 316 -21.44 8.44 -16.71
N ASN A 317 -21.27 7.28 -16.06
CA ASN A 317 -20.10 6.42 -16.29
C ASN A 317 -20.08 5.86 -17.72
N ILE A 318 -21.25 5.48 -18.27
CA ILE A 318 -21.36 5.04 -19.66
C ILE A 318 -20.97 6.16 -20.63
N ALA A 319 -21.37 7.41 -20.35
CA ALA A 319 -21.00 8.55 -21.17
C ALA A 319 -19.49 8.85 -21.10
N ALA A 320 -18.90 8.78 -19.91
CA ALA A 320 -17.45 8.94 -19.73
C ALA A 320 -16.66 7.85 -20.46
N ASP A 321 -17.08 6.58 -20.37
CA ASP A 321 -16.48 5.46 -21.12
C ASP A 321 -16.55 5.68 -22.64
N ARG A 322 -17.70 6.11 -23.17
CA ARG A 322 -17.82 6.46 -24.60
C ARG A 322 -16.82 7.54 -25.01
N LEU A 323 -16.67 8.59 -24.20
CA LEU A 323 -15.69 9.66 -24.45
C LEU A 323 -14.25 9.13 -24.38
N ALA A 324 -13.94 8.25 -23.43
CA ALA A 324 -12.62 7.64 -23.29
C ALA A 324 -12.26 6.76 -24.49
N VAL A 325 -13.22 5.95 -24.96
CA VAL A 325 -13.10 5.13 -26.18
C VAL A 325 -12.92 6.02 -27.41
N MET A 326 -13.68 7.12 -27.54
CA MET A 326 -13.48 8.10 -28.61
C MET A 326 -12.06 8.67 -28.57
N GLY A 327 -11.59 9.08 -27.39
CA GLY A 327 -10.24 9.59 -27.17
C GLY A 327 -9.15 8.59 -27.56
N ALA A 328 -9.33 7.31 -27.24
CA ALA A 328 -8.38 6.25 -27.59
C ALA A 328 -8.32 5.99 -29.10
N ASN A 329 -9.39 6.35 -29.82
CA ASN A 329 -9.50 6.22 -31.27
C ASN A 329 -9.04 7.45 -32.06
N LEU A 330 -8.70 8.56 -31.40
CA LEU A 330 -8.11 9.72 -32.05
C LEU A 330 -6.72 9.40 -32.66
N PRO A 331 -6.36 10.03 -33.79
CA PRO A 331 -5.14 9.71 -34.53
C PRO A 331 -3.84 9.87 -33.73
#